data_AF-A0A1M6TJ24-F1
#
_entry.id   AF-A0A1M6TJ24-F1
#
_cell.length_a   1.000
_cell.length_b   1.000
_cell.length_c   1.000
_cell.angle_alpha   90.00
_cell.angle_beta   90.00
_cell.angle_gamma   90.00
#
_symmetry.space_group_name_H-M   'P 1'
#
loop_
_entity.id
_entity.type
_entity.pdbx_description
1 polymer ?
#
loop_
_entity_poly.entity_id
_entity_poly.type
_entity_poly.pdbx_seq_one_letter_code
_entity_poly.pdbx_strand_id
1 'polypeptide(L)'
;MTFEILLEQVFSFVMSKSIDKIDGLREQYTNQQILYLTIEQFAHSDLFKNEYREVTYLDCKDEVLAKKAEEISPNLRPEKIVENIKDIILRSFVTDDINIVSKINESIVMQYLSKNQLAISLLDISRQQRQNTDEIIGSIKGLQTEVDNINHSIEMHDRLRASVMKNGLGLKINLFINNMAKDFIQIATKKPPQYNGGSVSDKEITEQFIDYIEHLIQADFPNVTENYYQEPIVGIVFNPNDIWNPQNIEVDLFVMMQKYRMDLYDKVDELLKYLPLLPENFLLVMMDLMHYVDGNLDFKAHETGMDSVMKNAKPANGFDQVAAIKTGLKCWAEHLLALRSFIYEI
;
A
#
# COMPACT_ATOMS: atom_id res chain seq x y z
N MET A 1 -38.19 -38.37 -21.35
CA MET A 1 -37.35 -37.23 -21.77
C MET A 1 -37.90 -35.86 -21.36
N THR A 2 -39.06 -35.76 -20.68
CA THR A 2 -39.73 -34.48 -20.36
C THR A 2 -39.58 -34.01 -18.91
N PHE A 3 -39.33 -34.90 -17.95
CA PHE A 3 -39.14 -34.55 -16.53
C PHE A 3 -37.75 -34.00 -16.23
N GLU A 4 -36.71 -34.55 -16.86
CA GLU A 4 -35.33 -34.04 -16.75
C GLU A 4 -35.18 -32.63 -17.32
N ILE A 5 -35.87 -32.33 -18.43
CA ILE A 5 -35.89 -30.97 -19.02
C ILE A 5 -36.62 -29.98 -18.10
N LEU A 6 -37.71 -30.39 -17.45
CA LEU A 6 -38.40 -29.57 -16.45
C LEU A 6 -37.52 -29.36 -15.20
N LEU A 7 -36.80 -30.38 -14.76
CA LEU A 7 -35.85 -30.30 -13.66
C LEU A 7 -34.67 -29.40 -14.00
N GLU A 8 -34.07 -29.51 -15.20
CA GLU A 8 -33.00 -28.63 -15.69
C GLU A 8 -33.49 -27.19 -15.89
N GLN A 9 -34.71 -26.99 -16.38
CA GLN A 9 -35.30 -25.65 -16.50
C GLN A 9 -35.60 -25.03 -15.15
N VAL A 10 -36.09 -25.81 -14.17
CA VAL A 10 -36.28 -25.35 -12.79
C VAL A 10 -34.93 -25.09 -12.12
N PHE A 11 -33.93 -25.96 -12.30
CA PHE A 11 -32.58 -25.76 -11.76
C PHE A 11 -31.90 -24.53 -12.37
N SER A 12 -31.97 -24.38 -13.70
CA SER A 12 -31.45 -23.22 -14.43
C SER A 12 -32.20 -21.93 -14.04
N PHE A 13 -33.50 -22.00 -13.84
CA PHE A 13 -34.32 -20.87 -13.41
C PHE A 13 -34.01 -20.45 -11.96
N VAL A 14 -33.90 -21.41 -11.04
CA VAL A 14 -33.53 -21.17 -9.63
C VAL A 14 -32.11 -20.59 -9.52
N MET A 15 -31.19 -21.01 -10.39
CA MET A 15 -29.82 -20.50 -10.43
C MET A 15 -29.67 -19.14 -11.16
N SER A 16 -30.63 -18.73 -12.00
CA SER A 16 -30.51 -17.54 -12.86
C SER A 16 -31.47 -16.38 -12.54
N LYS A 17 -32.42 -16.55 -11.61
CA LYS A 17 -33.45 -15.55 -11.29
C LYS A 17 -33.31 -15.04 -9.85
N SER A 18 -33.54 -13.74 -9.64
CA SER A 18 -33.58 -13.13 -8.30
C SER A 18 -34.74 -13.68 -7.47
N ILE A 19 -34.60 -13.70 -6.14
CA ILE A 19 -35.63 -14.13 -5.18
C ILE A 19 -36.99 -13.47 -5.43
N ASP A 20 -37.03 -12.20 -5.83
CA ASP A 20 -38.28 -11.51 -6.18
C ASP A 20 -39.07 -12.23 -7.30
N LYS A 21 -38.36 -12.92 -8.21
CA LYS A 21 -38.99 -13.73 -9.25
C LYS A 21 -39.39 -15.13 -8.77
N ILE A 22 -38.76 -15.68 -7.73
CA ILE A 22 -39.16 -16.96 -7.12
C ILE A 22 -40.34 -16.76 -6.16
N ASP A 23 -40.34 -15.69 -5.36
CA ASP A 23 -41.50 -15.28 -4.57
C ASP A 23 -42.67 -14.87 -5.48
N GLY A 24 -42.39 -14.18 -6.58
CA GLY A 24 -43.38 -13.92 -7.63
C GLY A 24 -43.91 -15.20 -8.31
N LEU A 25 -43.12 -16.27 -8.41
CA LEU A 25 -43.64 -17.58 -8.85
C LEU A 25 -44.55 -18.21 -7.80
N ARG A 26 -44.25 -18.08 -6.50
CA ARG A 26 -45.14 -18.58 -5.43
C ARG A 26 -46.51 -17.92 -5.48
N GLU A 27 -46.56 -16.62 -5.80
CA GLU A 27 -47.83 -15.91 -6.05
C GLU A 27 -48.56 -16.37 -7.33
N GLN A 28 -47.83 -16.95 -8.30
CA GLN A 28 -48.34 -17.48 -9.56
C GLN A 28 -48.63 -19.01 -9.55
N TYR A 29 -48.20 -19.75 -8.54
CA TYR A 29 -48.45 -21.20 -8.41
C TYR A 29 -49.31 -21.49 -7.18
N THR A 30 -50.55 -21.02 -7.24
CA THR A 30 -51.59 -21.37 -6.25
C THR A 30 -51.91 -22.87 -6.28
N ASN A 31 -52.50 -23.38 -5.19
CA ASN A 31 -52.99 -24.76 -5.12
C ASN A 31 -53.88 -25.09 -6.33
N GLN A 32 -54.71 -24.14 -6.76
CA GLN A 32 -55.58 -24.25 -7.92
C GLN A 32 -54.80 -24.41 -9.22
N GLN A 33 -53.74 -23.62 -9.43
CA GLN A 33 -52.88 -23.75 -10.61
C GLN A 33 -52.10 -25.07 -10.63
N ILE A 34 -51.59 -25.52 -9.47
CA ILE A 34 -50.90 -26.82 -9.39
C ILE A 34 -51.87 -27.96 -9.69
N LEU A 35 -53.10 -27.88 -9.17
CA LEU A 35 -54.15 -28.87 -9.46
C LEU A 35 -54.51 -28.88 -10.95
N TYR A 36 -54.74 -27.70 -11.53
CA TYR A 36 -55.06 -27.55 -12.96
C TYR A 36 -53.97 -28.16 -13.84
N LEU A 37 -52.71 -27.76 -13.65
CA LEU A 37 -51.58 -28.28 -14.41
C LEU A 37 -51.40 -29.80 -14.20
N THR A 38 -51.80 -30.32 -13.04
CA THR A 38 -51.76 -31.77 -12.78
C THR A 38 -52.82 -32.51 -13.59
N ILE A 39 -54.05 -31.99 -13.62
CA ILE A 39 -55.14 -32.53 -14.43
C ILE A 39 -54.77 -32.48 -15.92
N GLU A 40 -54.31 -31.32 -16.39
CA GLU A 40 -53.92 -31.11 -17.79
C GLU A 40 -52.76 -32.03 -18.20
N GLN A 41 -51.70 -32.13 -17.40
CA GLN A 41 -50.58 -33.03 -17.71
C GLN A 41 -50.98 -34.50 -17.67
N PHE A 42 -51.86 -34.89 -16.75
CA PHE A 42 -52.37 -36.25 -16.69
C PHE A 42 -53.12 -36.59 -17.98
N ALA A 43 -54.02 -35.72 -18.43
CA ALA A 43 -54.79 -35.91 -19.66
C ALA A 43 -53.92 -35.97 -20.93
N HIS A 44 -52.76 -35.29 -20.94
CA HIS A 44 -51.83 -35.33 -22.08
C HIS A 44 -50.77 -36.44 -21.97
N SER A 45 -50.71 -37.17 -20.85
CA SER A 45 -49.71 -38.20 -20.61
C SER A 45 -49.89 -39.43 -21.51
N ASP A 46 -48.78 -40.11 -21.78
CA ASP A 46 -48.81 -41.38 -22.52
C ASP A 46 -49.54 -42.48 -21.75
N LEU A 47 -49.51 -42.41 -20.42
CA LEU A 47 -50.31 -43.27 -19.54
C LEU A 47 -51.79 -43.12 -19.87
N PHE A 48 -52.28 -41.88 -19.92
CA PHE A 48 -53.68 -41.61 -20.19
C PHE A 48 -54.12 -42.07 -21.57
N LYS A 49 -53.33 -41.72 -22.59
CA LYS A 49 -53.59 -42.11 -23.99
C LYS A 49 -53.58 -43.63 -24.21
N ASN A 50 -52.89 -44.40 -23.36
CA ASN A 50 -52.79 -45.85 -23.52
C ASN A 50 -53.76 -46.63 -22.64
N GLU A 51 -53.94 -46.23 -21.37
CA GLU A 51 -54.75 -46.97 -20.39
C GLU A 51 -56.21 -46.52 -20.34
N TYR A 52 -56.51 -45.29 -20.77
CA TYR A 52 -57.85 -44.68 -20.69
C TYR A 52 -58.35 -44.22 -22.07
N ARG A 53 -58.13 -45.04 -23.11
CA ARG A 53 -58.48 -44.72 -24.52
C ARG A 53 -59.96 -44.39 -24.73
N GLU A 54 -60.83 -44.93 -23.90
CA GLU A 54 -62.28 -44.75 -23.98
C GLU A 54 -62.79 -43.52 -23.19
N VAL A 55 -61.88 -42.77 -22.56
CA VAL A 55 -62.19 -41.58 -21.76
C VAL A 55 -61.89 -40.33 -22.57
N THR A 56 -62.87 -39.43 -22.69
CA THR A 56 -62.70 -38.13 -23.35
C THR A 56 -62.32 -37.06 -22.33
N TYR A 57 -61.24 -36.32 -22.60
CA TYR A 57 -60.84 -35.18 -21.76
C TYR A 57 -61.49 -33.87 -22.24
N LEU A 58 -62.03 -33.10 -21.29
CA LEU A 58 -62.52 -31.73 -21.48
C LEU A 58 -61.77 -30.80 -20.53
N ASP A 59 -61.31 -29.66 -21.05
CA ASP A 59 -60.61 -28.67 -20.24
C ASP A 59 -61.58 -27.88 -19.35
N CYS A 60 -61.62 -28.22 -18.06
CA CYS A 60 -62.41 -27.53 -17.03
C CYS A 60 -61.60 -26.47 -16.25
N LYS A 61 -60.66 -25.79 -16.91
CA LYS A 61 -59.76 -24.78 -16.29
C LYS A 61 -60.46 -23.83 -15.31
N ASP A 62 -61.52 -23.16 -15.75
CA ASP A 62 -62.18 -22.13 -14.94
C ASP A 62 -62.82 -22.71 -13.67
N GLU A 63 -63.33 -23.95 -13.73
CA GLU A 63 -63.89 -24.64 -12.57
C GLU A 63 -62.80 -25.04 -11.56
N VAL A 64 -61.63 -25.46 -12.05
CA VAL A 64 -60.47 -25.76 -11.21
C VAL A 64 -59.96 -24.49 -10.52
N LEU A 65 -59.83 -23.39 -11.27
CA LEU A 65 -59.33 -22.12 -10.76
C LEU A 65 -60.31 -21.43 -9.79
N ALA A 66 -61.61 -21.66 -9.94
CA ALA A 66 -62.64 -21.16 -9.03
C ALA A 66 -62.73 -21.94 -7.71
N LYS A 67 -62.02 -23.07 -7.58
CA LYS A 67 -62.09 -23.92 -6.39
C LYS A 67 -61.53 -23.18 -5.17
N LYS A 68 -62.22 -23.27 -4.03
CA LYS A 68 -61.75 -22.65 -2.78
C LYS A 68 -60.45 -23.29 -2.31
N ALA A 69 -59.50 -22.46 -1.90
CA ALA A 69 -58.17 -22.93 -1.50
C ALA A 69 -58.21 -23.92 -0.33
N GLU A 70 -59.17 -23.76 0.60
CA GLU A 70 -59.30 -24.67 1.74
C GLU A 70 -59.77 -26.07 1.34
N GLU A 71 -60.55 -26.20 0.25
CA GLU A 71 -61.12 -27.47 -0.22
C GLU A 71 -60.09 -28.37 -0.90
N ILE A 72 -58.99 -27.78 -1.38
CA ILE A 72 -57.90 -28.48 -2.06
C ILE A 72 -56.58 -28.31 -1.31
N SER A 73 -56.61 -27.88 -0.05
CA SER A 73 -55.40 -27.68 0.74
C SER A 73 -54.58 -28.98 0.80
N PRO A 74 -53.26 -28.95 0.51
CA PRO A 74 -52.41 -30.13 0.56
C PRO A 74 -52.24 -30.72 1.97
N ASN A 75 -52.70 -30.00 3.01
CA ASN A 75 -52.76 -30.49 4.39
C ASN A 75 -53.99 -31.36 4.67
N LEU A 76 -54.95 -31.42 3.75
CA LEU A 76 -56.10 -32.33 3.85
C LEU A 76 -55.67 -33.77 3.59
N ARG A 77 -56.44 -34.72 4.14
CA ARG A 77 -56.27 -36.12 3.78
C ARG A 77 -56.62 -36.32 2.30
N PRO A 78 -55.90 -37.19 1.56
CA PRO A 78 -56.12 -37.41 0.13
C PRO A 78 -57.58 -37.71 -0.21
N GLU A 79 -58.26 -38.52 0.60
CA GLU A 79 -59.65 -38.92 0.38
C GLU A 79 -60.59 -37.72 0.40
N LYS A 80 -60.29 -36.71 1.23
CA LYS A 80 -61.09 -35.49 1.31
C LYS A 80 -60.89 -34.60 0.10
N ILE A 81 -59.69 -34.56 -0.46
CA ILE A 81 -59.40 -33.83 -1.69
C ILE A 81 -60.10 -34.54 -2.87
N VAL A 82 -60.01 -35.87 -2.94
CA VAL A 82 -60.71 -36.71 -3.93
C VAL A 82 -62.21 -36.42 -3.93
N GLU A 83 -62.83 -36.35 -2.75
CA GLU A 83 -64.25 -36.00 -2.60
C GLU A 83 -64.51 -34.56 -3.09
N ASN A 84 -63.69 -33.61 -2.66
CA ASN A 84 -63.91 -32.19 -2.94
C ASN A 84 -63.73 -31.84 -4.43
N ILE A 85 -62.89 -32.56 -5.18
CA ILE A 85 -62.68 -32.31 -6.62
C ILE A 85 -63.47 -33.25 -7.54
N LYS A 86 -64.23 -34.19 -6.97
CA LYS A 86 -64.92 -35.27 -7.71
C LYS A 86 -65.73 -34.76 -8.89
N ASP A 87 -66.52 -33.70 -8.69
CA ASP A 87 -67.39 -33.16 -9.74
C ASP A 87 -66.59 -32.55 -10.89
N ILE A 88 -65.45 -31.91 -10.58
CA ILE A 88 -64.55 -31.35 -11.59
C ILE A 88 -63.93 -32.49 -12.41
N ILE A 89 -63.51 -33.58 -11.76
CA ILE A 89 -62.92 -34.74 -12.44
C ILE A 89 -63.98 -35.47 -13.29
N LEU A 90 -65.21 -35.62 -12.82
CA LEU A 90 -66.31 -36.20 -13.60
C LEU A 90 -66.64 -35.41 -14.86
N ARG A 91 -66.52 -34.08 -14.81
CA ARG A 91 -66.71 -33.21 -15.97
C ARG A 91 -65.50 -33.19 -16.91
N SER A 92 -64.30 -33.27 -16.33
CA SER A 92 -63.04 -33.25 -17.07
C SER A 92 -62.78 -34.56 -17.80
N PHE A 93 -63.24 -35.69 -17.28
CA PHE A 93 -62.97 -37.04 -17.83
C PHE A 93 -64.29 -37.79 -18.07
N VAL A 94 -64.84 -37.62 -19.28
CA VAL A 94 -66.15 -38.13 -19.67
C VAL A 94 -66.04 -39.58 -20.15
N THR A 95 -66.76 -40.48 -19.48
CA THR A 95 -66.87 -41.92 -19.82
C THR A 95 -68.13 -42.52 -19.20
N ASP A 96 -68.60 -43.65 -19.73
CA ASP A 96 -69.74 -44.40 -19.21
C ASP A 96 -69.38 -45.27 -17.98
N ASP A 97 -68.08 -45.52 -17.74
CA ASP A 97 -67.61 -46.29 -16.57
C ASP A 97 -67.12 -45.38 -15.43
N ILE A 98 -67.99 -45.19 -14.44
CA ILE A 98 -67.72 -44.40 -13.24
C ILE A 98 -66.51 -44.92 -12.44
N ASN A 99 -66.19 -46.22 -12.51
CA ASN A 99 -65.05 -46.78 -11.78
C ASN A 99 -63.71 -46.30 -12.35
N ILE A 100 -63.65 -46.06 -13.65
CA ILE A 100 -62.45 -45.51 -14.32
C ILE A 100 -62.20 -44.07 -13.83
N VAL A 101 -63.25 -43.26 -13.73
CA VAL A 101 -63.14 -41.87 -13.25
C VAL A 101 -62.67 -41.82 -11.79
N SER A 102 -63.11 -42.76 -10.94
CA SER A 102 -62.64 -42.84 -9.56
C SER A 102 -61.13 -43.08 -9.47
N LYS A 103 -60.59 -43.98 -10.30
CA LYS A 103 -59.14 -44.26 -10.36
C LYS A 103 -58.35 -43.06 -10.88
N ILE A 104 -58.88 -42.36 -11.88
CA ILE A 104 -58.28 -41.12 -12.41
C ILE A 104 -58.23 -40.05 -11.32
N ASN A 105 -59.32 -39.87 -10.57
CA ASN A 105 -59.39 -38.90 -9.47
C ASN A 105 -58.32 -39.17 -8.41
N GLU A 106 -58.22 -40.41 -7.93
CA GLU A 106 -57.21 -40.83 -6.97
C GLU A 106 -55.78 -40.58 -7.48
N SER A 107 -55.50 -40.93 -8.75
CA SER A 107 -54.19 -40.71 -9.36
C SER A 107 -53.82 -39.22 -9.44
N ILE A 108 -54.77 -38.38 -9.86
CA ILE A 108 -54.59 -36.93 -9.95
C ILE A 108 -54.32 -36.34 -8.57
N VAL A 109 -55.07 -36.73 -7.53
CA VAL A 109 -54.84 -36.23 -6.17
C VAL A 109 -53.47 -36.62 -5.64
N MET A 110 -53.03 -37.86 -5.85
CA MET A 110 -51.70 -38.29 -5.42
C MET A 110 -50.58 -37.52 -6.13
N GLN A 111 -50.71 -37.29 -7.44
CA GLN A 111 -49.75 -36.48 -8.20
C GLN A 111 -49.77 -35.01 -7.77
N TYR A 112 -50.95 -34.46 -7.50
CA TYR A 112 -51.13 -33.09 -7.02
C TYR A 112 -50.44 -32.87 -5.67
N LEU A 113 -50.62 -33.79 -4.72
CA LEU A 113 -49.98 -33.72 -3.41
C LEU A 113 -48.46 -33.84 -3.52
N SER A 114 -47.96 -34.77 -4.34
CA SER A 114 -46.53 -34.94 -4.59
C SER A 114 -45.90 -33.66 -5.18
N LYS A 115 -46.55 -33.02 -6.15
CA LYS A 115 -46.07 -31.77 -6.75
C LYS A 115 -46.08 -30.60 -5.78
N ASN A 116 -47.09 -30.50 -4.91
CA ASN A 116 -47.10 -29.48 -3.84
C ASN A 116 -45.93 -29.66 -2.88
N GLN A 117 -45.64 -30.89 -2.47
CA GLN A 117 -44.54 -31.16 -1.58
C GLN A 117 -43.18 -30.81 -2.20
N LEU A 118 -43.00 -31.13 -3.48
CA LEU A 118 -41.81 -30.75 -4.23
C LEU A 118 -41.65 -29.21 -4.31
N ALA A 119 -42.74 -28.49 -4.56
CA ALA A 119 -42.73 -27.03 -4.61
C ALA A 119 -42.32 -26.40 -3.26
N ILE A 120 -42.81 -26.94 -2.14
CA ILE A 120 -42.41 -26.50 -0.79
C ILE A 120 -40.91 -26.76 -0.57
N SER A 121 -40.41 -27.96 -0.88
CA SER A 121 -39.00 -28.29 -0.70
C SER A 121 -38.07 -27.40 -1.55
N LEU A 122 -38.46 -27.08 -2.78
CA LEU A 122 -37.69 -26.17 -3.64
C LEU A 122 -37.60 -24.75 -3.05
N LEU A 123 -38.68 -24.25 -2.47
CA LEU A 123 -38.70 -22.94 -1.80
C LEU A 123 -37.78 -22.93 -0.57
N ASP A 124 -37.80 -23.99 0.23
CA ASP A 124 -36.93 -24.09 1.41
C ASP A 124 -35.44 -24.15 1.04
N ILE A 125 -35.08 -24.93 0.02
CA ILE A 125 -33.70 -24.95 -0.52
C ILE A 125 -33.29 -23.56 -1.01
N SER A 126 -34.16 -22.87 -1.74
CA SER A 126 -33.88 -21.52 -2.24
C SER A 126 -33.65 -20.52 -1.10
N ARG A 127 -34.41 -20.62 0.00
CA ARG A 127 -34.22 -19.77 1.18
C ARG A 127 -32.91 -20.06 1.90
N GLN A 128 -32.53 -21.33 2.03
CA GLN A 128 -31.28 -21.71 2.67
C GLN A 128 -30.07 -21.25 1.85
N GLN A 129 -30.12 -21.38 0.53
CA GLN A 129 -29.08 -20.87 -0.37
C GLN A 129 -28.89 -19.34 -0.25
N ARG A 130 -29.97 -18.59 -0.03
CA ARG A 130 -29.90 -17.15 0.25
C ARG A 130 -29.12 -16.85 1.52
N GLN A 131 -29.49 -17.48 2.63
CA GLN A 131 -28.84 -17.24 3.92
C GLN A 131 -27.34 -17.49 3.80
N ASN A 132 -26.96 -18.60 3.18
CA ASN A 132 -25.55 -18.92 2.92
C ASN A 132 -24.87 -17.87 2.03
N THR A 133 -25.54 -17.40 0.98
CA THR A 133 -24.99 -16.38 0.07
C THR A 133 -24.81 -15.03 0.78
N ASP A 134 -25.80 -14.60 1.57
CA ASP A 134 -25.75 -13.35 2.33
C ASP A 134 -24.63 -13.41 3.38
N GLU A 135 -24.45 -14.55 4.06
CA GLU A 135 -23.33 -14.79 4.97
C GLU A 135 -21.98 -14.71 4.25
N ILE A 136 -21.82 -15.37 3.10
CA ILE A 136 -20.59 -15.32 2.30
C ILE A 136 -20.28 -13.88 1.86
N ILE A 137 -21.28 -13.14 1.36
CA ILE A 137 -21.12 -11.73 0.96
C ILE A 137 -20.70 -10.89 2.17
N GLY A 138 -21.30 -11.13 3.34
CA GLY A 138 -20.91 -10.48 4.60
C GLY A 138 -19.45 -10.75 4.95
N SER A 139 -19.00 -12.01 4.89
CA SER A 139 -17.60 -12.39 5.13
C SER A 139 -16.64 -11.76 4.12
N ILE A 140 -16.99 -11.72 2.83
CA ILE A 140 -16.17 -11.09 1.79
C ILE A 140 -15.98 -9.59 2.09
N LYS A 141 -17.04 -8.88 2.47
CA LYS A 141 -16.95 -7.45 2.85
C LYS A 141 -16.08 -7.23 4.08
N GLY A 142 -16.16 -8.13 5.05
CA GLY A 142 -15.29 -8.12 6.24
C GLY A 142 -13.82 -8.25 5.85
N LEU A 143 -13.48 -9.25 5.03
CA LEU A 143 -12.12 -9.46 4.53
C LEU A 143 -11.61 -8.28 3.70
N GLN A 144 -12.44 -7.67 2.85
CA GLN A 144 -12.07 -6.46 2.10
C GLN A 144 -11.67 -5.32 3.05
N THR A 145 -12.45 -5.11 4.11
CA THR A 145 -12.15 -4.08 5.12
C THR A 145 -10.83 -4.37 5.85
N GLU A 146 -10.56 -5.63 6.18
CA GLU A 146 -9.29 -6.03 6.81
C GLU A 146 -8.09 -5.80 5.88
N VAL A 147 -8.21 -6.14 4.60
CA VAL A 147 -7.16 -5.91 3.58
C VAL A 147 -6.88 -4.41 3.43
N ASP A 148 -7.91 -3.58 3.36
CA ASP A 148 -7.75 -2.12 3.27
C ASP A 148 -7.03 -1.55 4.50
N ASN A 149 -7.37 -2.04 5.70
CA ASN A 149 -6.69 -1.64 6.94
C ASN A 149 -5.21 -2.07 6.96
N ILE A 150 -4.90 -3.28 6.47
CA ILE A 150 -3.52 -3.77 6.34
C ILE A 150 -2.73 -2.89 5.37
N ASN A 151 -3.28 -2.60 4.19
CA ASN A 151 -2.64 -1.75 3.19
C ASN A 151 -2.37 -0.34 3.74
N HIS A 152 -3.33 0.26 4.45
CA HIS A 152 -3.13 1.55 5.09
C HIS A 152 -2.02 1.51 6.16
N SER A 153 -1.96 0.44 6.96
CA SER A 153 -0.90 0.26 7.95
C SER A 153 0.49 0.15 7.30
N ILE A 154 0.60 -0.59 6.19
CA ILE A 154 1.85 -0.72 5.42
C ILE A 154 2.28 0.66 4.88
N GLU A 155 1.37 1.42 4.27
CA GLU A 155 1.67 2.78 3.78
C GLU A 155 2.16 3.71 4.90
N MET A 156 1.53 3.65 6.08
CA MET A 156 1.95 4.44 7.24
C MET A 156 3.33 4.02 7.76
N HIS A 157 3.61 2.72 7.79
CA HIS A 157 4.93 2.19 8.15
C HIS A 157 6.01 2.64 7.15
N ASP A 158 5.73 2.61 5.85
CA ASP A 158 6.67 3.06 4.82
C ASP A 158 6.95 4.57 4.92
N ARG A 159 5.91 5.38 5.18
CA ARG A 159 6.08 6.83 5.45
C ARG A 159 6.93 7.09 6.69
N LEU A 160 6.69 6.36 7.79
CA LEU A 160 7.49 6.47 9.01
C LEU A 160 8.94 6.07 8.75
N ARG A 161 9.18 4.97 8.02
CA ARG A 161 10.52 4.53 7.64
C ARG A 161 11.24 5.59 6.81
N ALA A 162 10.58 6.15 5.80
CA ALA A 162 11.14 7.22 4.98
C ALA A 162 11.48 8.47 5.81
N SER A 163 10.61 8.87 6.74
CA SER A 163 10.84 9.99 7.65
C SER A 163 12.03 9.76 8.59
N VAL A 164 12.13 8.58 9.21
CA VAL A 164 13.26 8.21 10.08
C VAL A 164 14.57 8.18 9.29
N MET A 165 14.55 7.63 8.07
CA MET A 165 15.71 7.63 7.19
C MET A 165 16.14 9.05 6.79
N LYS A 166 15.18 9.93 6.46
CA LYS A 166 15.44 11.33 6.12
C LYS A 166 16.06 12.09 7.30
N ASN A 167 15.49 11.94 8.50
CA ASN A 167 16.03 12.56 9.72
C ASN A 167 17.45 12.04 10.06
N GLY A 168 17.67 10.73 9.94
CA GLY A 168 19.00 10.13 10.14
C GLY A 168 20.03 10.62 9.12
N LEU A 169 19.63 10.80 7.86
CA LEU A 169 20.47 11.35 6.81
C LEU A 169 20.80 12.83 7.06
N GLY A 170 19.83 13.64 7.50
CA GLY A 170 20.04 15.04 7.87
C GLY A 170 21.05 15.20 9.00
N LEU A 171 20.98 14.34 10.02
CA LEU A 171 21.99 14.31 11.09
C LEU A 171 23.40 13.98 10.56
N LYS A 172 23.51 12.98 9.68
CA LYS A 172 24.81 12.61 9.07
C LYS A 172 25.40 13.75 8.24
N ILE A 173 24.57 14.45 7.48
CA ILE A 173 24.99 15.59 6.65
C ILE A 173 25.40 16.77 7.51
N ASN A 174 24.63 17.10 8.56
CA ASN A 174 25.00 18.16 9.49
C ASN A 174 26.35 17.87 10.18
N LEU A 175 26.56 16.63 10.66
CA LEU A 175 27.84 16.23 11.25
C LEU A 175 29.00 16.30 10.25
N PHE A 176 28.75 15.93 9.00
CA PHE A 176 29.73 16.06 7.93
C PHE A 176 30.11 17.53 7.69
N ILE A 177 29.13 18.42 7.48
CA ILE A 177 29.37 19.85 7.24
C ILE A 177 30.09 20.47 8.44
N ASN A 178 29.67 20.14 9.66
CA ASN A 178 30.30 20.59 10.90
C ASN A 178 31.79 20.23 10.95
N ASN A 179 32.13 18.95 10.72
CA ASN A 179 33.51 18.50 10.72
C ASN A 179 34.35 19.19 9.65
N MET A 180 33.82 19.32 8.43
CA MET A 180 34.54 19.98 7.34
C MET A 180 34.75 21.47 7.62
N ALA A 181 33.72 22.16 8.12
CA ALA A 181 33.81 23.58 8.47
C ALA A 181 34.81 23.80 9.61
N LYS A 182 34.79 22.94 10.64
CA LYS A 182 35.72 22.99 11.77
C LYS A 182 37.17 22.85 11.31
N ASP A 183 37.46 21.84 10.50
CA ASP A 183 38.82 21.57 10.04
C ASP A 183 39.31 22.67 9.08
N PHE A 184 38.43 23.20 8.22
CA PHE A 184 38.73 24.39 7.41
C PHE A 184 39.09 25.60 8.28
N ILE A 185 38.29 25.90 9.31
CA ILE A 185 38.56 27.01 10.22
C ILE A 185 39.91 26.83 10.92
N GLN A 186 40.23 25.61 11.35
CA GLN A 186 41.53 25.29 11.96
C GLN A 186 42.68 25.55 11.02
N ILE A 187 42.54 25.18 9.76
CA ILE A 187 43.54 25.42 8.73
C ILE A 187 43.68 26.92 8.48
N ALA A 188 42.58 27.62 8.20
CA ALA A 188 42.56 29.04 7.85
C ALA A 188 43.04 29.97 8.98
N THR A 189 42.84 29.59 10.24
CA THR A 189 43.14 30.44 11.42
C THR A 189 44.31 29.95 12.28
N LYS A 190 44.84 28.75 11.98
CA LYS A 190 45.81 28.02 12.80
C LYS A 190 45.33 27.68 14.21
N LYS A 191 44.03 27.85 14.49
CA LYS A 191 43.45 27.73 15.82
C LYS A 191 42.10 27.01 15.76
N PRO A 192 41.69 26.29 16.82
CA PRO A 192 40.37 25.69 16.87
C PRO A 192 39.29 26.77 16.84
N PRO A 193 38.15 26.53 16.14
CA PRO A 193 37.02 27.43 16.23
C PRO A 193 36.56 27.55 17.68
N GLN A 194 36.32 28.77 18.13
CA GLN A 194 35.66 29.03 19.40
C GLN A 194 34.16 29.01 19.18
N TYR A 195 33.45 28.20 19.96
CA TYR A 195 31.99 28.19 20.00
C TYR A 195 31.53 28.31 21.45
N ASN A 196 30.35 28.88 21.66
CA ASN A 196 29.79 29.03 23.00
C ASN A 196 29.45 27.63 23.55
N GLY A 197 30.22 27.17 24.53
CA GLY A 197 29.95 25.91 25.24
C GLY A 197 28.62 25.97 25.96
N GLY A 198 27.74 24.99 25.69
CA GLY A 198 26.40 24.87 26.26
C GLY A 198 25.61 23.74 25.58
N SER A 199 24.34 23.55 25.97
CA SER A 199 23.41 22.62 25.30
C SER A 199 22.92 23.19 23.96
N VAL A 200 23.83 23.30 23.00
CA VAL A 200 23.59 23.81 21.65
C VAL A 200 23.45 22.61 20.70
N SER A 201 22.50 22.65 19.78
CA SER A 201 22.29 21.57 18.81
C SER A 201 23.40 21.51 17.76
N ASP A 202 23.68 20.33 17.19
CA ASP A 202 24.68 20.18 16.12
C ASP A 202 24.41 21.10 14.91
N LYS A 203 23.14 21.38 14.64
CA LYS A 203 22.70 22.32 13.61
C LYS A 203 23.16 23.74 13.91
N GLU A 204 22.91 24.23 15.11
CA GLU A 204 23.33 25.57 15.54
C GLU A 204 24.86 25.71 15.58
N ILE A 205 25.59 24.63 15.92
CA ILE A 205 27.07 24.61 15.83
C ILE A 205 27.51 24.74 14.37
N THR A 206 26.86 23.99 13.47
CA THR A 206 27.14 24.05 12.03
C THR A 206 26.91 25.47 11.48
N GLU A 207 25.79 26.09 11.84
CA GLU A 207 25.47 27.48 11.47
C GLU A 207 26.54 28.47 11.98
N GLN A 208 26.97 28.34 13.24
CA GLN A 208 28.03 29.18 13.81
C GLN A 208 29.35 29.05 13.05
N PHE A 209 29.73 27.83 12.64
CA PHE A 209 30.95 27.62 11.85
C PHE A 209 30.82 28.22 10.45
N ILE A 210 29.69 28.04 9.78
CA ILE A 210 29.42 28.62 8.47
C ILE A 210 29.44 30.16 8.52
N ASP A 211 28.81 30.77 9.51
CA ASP A 211 28.82 32.23 9.71
C ASP A 211 30.25 32.74 10.00
N TYR A 212 31.05 31.97 10.75
CA TYR A 212 32.45 32.32 11.00
C TYR A 212 33.31 32.22 9.73
N ILE A 213 33.07 31.22 8.87
CA ILE A 213 33.71 31.11 7.56
C ILE A 213 33.39 32.33 6.69
N GLU A 214 32.13 32.76 6.65
CA GLU A 214 31.71 33.96 5.94
C GLU A 214 32.44 35.21 6.46
N HIS A 215 32.59 35.33 7.78
CA HIS A 215 33.37 36.40 8.40
C HIS A 215 34.85 36.36 7.99
N LEU A 216 35.47 35.18 7.93
CA LEU A 216 36.87 35.03 7.47
C LEU A 216 37.06 35.48 6.02
N ILE A 217 36.09 35.20 5.14
CA ILE A 217 36.09 35.70 3.76
C ILE A 217 36.02 37.23 3.74
N GLN A 218 35.08 37.81 4.50
CA GLN A 218 34.89 39.27 4.57
C GLN A 218 36.12 40.00 5.13
N ALA A 219 36.82 39.37 6.08
CA ALA A 219 38.04 39.89 6.69
C ALA A 219 39.32 39.62 5.85
N ASP A 220 39.18 38.99 4.68
CA ASP A 220 40.29 38.61 3.79
C ASP A 220 41.38 37.78 4.51
N PHE A 221 40.95 36.79 5.30
CA PHE A 221 41.80 35.83 6.02
C PHE A 221 42.99 36.48 6.76
N PRO A 222 42.75 37.21 7.86
CA PRO A 222 43.75 38.04 8.53
C PRO A 222 44.92 37.25 9.15
N ASN A 223 44.76 35.94 9.33
CA ASN A 223 45.80 35.06 9.87
C ASN A 223 46.78 34.54 8.80
N VAL A 224 46.55 34.84 7.52
CA VAL A 224 47.46 34.45 6.43
C VAL A 224 48.57 35.48 6.34
N THR A 225 49.77 35.09 6.77
CA THR A 225 50.99 35.90 6.73
C THR A 225 52.04 35.24 5.83
N GLU A 226 53.18 35.91 5.61
CA GLU A 226 54.31 35.34 4.86
C GLU A 226 54.84 34.02 5.46
N ASN A 227 54.64 33.79 6.76
CA ASN A 227 55.12 32.60 7.47
C ASN A 227 54.04 31.51 7.62
N TYR A 228 52.90 31.63 6.95
CA TYR A 228 51.75 30.74 7.13
C TYR A 228 52.09 29.23 7.03
N TYR A 229 53.00 28.82 6.13
CA TYR A 229 53.41 27.41 6.00
C TYR A 229 54.35 26.92 7.11
N GLN A 230 54.99 27.84 7.83
CA GLN A 230 55.92 27.56 8.92
C GLN A 230 55.19 27.51 10.28
N GLU A 231 54.06 28.19 10.38
CA GLU A 231 53.22 28.20 11.58
C GLU A 231 52.45 26.88 11.75
N PRO A 232 52.60 26.17 12.88
CA PRO A 232 51.84 24.96 13.17
C PRO A 232 50.36 25.30 13.40
N ILE A 233 49.50 24.31 13.16
CA ILE A 233 48.10 24.39 13.56
C ILE A 233 48.00 23.97 15.02
N VAL A 234 47.37 24.79 15.85
CA VAL A 234 47.06 24.45 17.24
C VAL A 234 45.77 23.63 17.26
N GLY A 235 45.86 22.37 17.66
CA GLY A 235 44.74 21.49 17.95
C GLY A 235 44.49 21.36 19.46
N ILE A 236 43.36 20.77 19.83
CA ILE A 236 43.04 20.43 21.22
C ILE A 236 42.85 18.92 21.32
N VAL A 237 43.57 18.27 22.25
CA VAL A 237 43.36 16.86 22.60
C VAL A 237 42.83 16.76 24.02
N PHE A 238 41.79 15.95 24.19
CA PHE A 238 41.25 15.59 25.48
C PHE A 238 41.88 14.27 25.94
N ASN A 239 42.51 14.28 27.10
CA ASN A 239 42.95 13.04 27.74
C ASN A 239 41.71 12.30 28.25
N PRO A 240 41.48 11.02 27.89
CA PRO A 240 40.35 10.24 28.40
C PRO A 240 40.29 10.18 29.93
N ASN A 241 41.46 10.29 30.59
CA ASN A 241 41.59 10.26 32.05
C ASN A 241 41.57 11.66 32.69
N ASP A 242 41.59 12.73 31.90
CA ASP A 242 41.52 14.11 32.39
C ASP A 242 40.87 15.03 31.33
N ILE A 243 39.58 14.83 31.11
CA ILE A 243 38.77 15.55 30.11
C ILE A 243 38.64 17.05 30.48
N TRP A 244 38.87 17.40 31.74
CA TRP A 244 38.75 18.77 32.25
C TRP A 244 39.98 19.64 31.96
N ASN A 245 41.12 19.04 31.60
CA ASN A 245 42.34 19.75 31.23
C ASN A 245 42.76 19.42 29.78
N PRO A 246 42.07 19.99 28.77
CA PRO A 246 42.47 19.85 27.38
C PRO A 246 43.91 20.33 27.16
N GLN A 247 44.69 19.57 26.40
CA GLN A 247 46.05 19.93 26.02
C GLN A 247 46.08 20.47 24.59
N ASN A 248 46.81 21.56 24.39
CA ASN A 248 47.13 22.04 23.05
C ASN A 248 48.16 21.12 22.42
N ILE A 249 47.89 20.70 21.19
CA ILE A 249 48.87 19.99 20.36
C ILE A 249 49.21 20.85 19.14
N GLU A 250 50.45 20.76 18.68
CA GLU A 250 50.85 21.36 17.42
C GLU A 250 50.79 20.30 16.33
N VAL A 251 50.03 20.58 15.28
CA VAL A 251 49.83 19.71 14.13
C VAL A 251 50.44 20.39 12.91
N ASP A 252 51.20 19.63 12.12
CA ASP A 252 51.71 20.12 10.85
C ASP A 252 50.54 20.43 9.89
N LEU A 253 50.61 21.59 9.23
CA LEU A 253 49.59 22.06 8.29
C LEU A 253 49.24 21.00 7.24
N PHE A 254 50.25 20.35 6.65
CA PHE A 254 50.03 19.40 5.58
C PHE A 254 49.41 18.09 6.08
N VAL A 255 49.76 17.67 7.30
CA VAL A 255 49.11 16.52 7.96
C VAL A 255 47.62 16.80 8.19
N MET A 256 47.27 18.00 8.65
CA MET A 256 45.88 18.39 8.85
C MET A 256 45.11 18.51 7.53
N MET A 257 45.75 19.04 6.48
CA MET A 257 45.18 19.07 5.14
C MET A 257 44.91 17.66 4.62
N GLN A 258 45.88 16.75 4.65
CA GLN A 258 45.65 15.36 4.22
C GLN A 258 44.55 14.66 4.99
N LYS A 259 44.48 14.89 6.31
CA LYS A 259 43.36 14.40 7.11
C LYS A 259 42.03 14.94 6.59
N TYR A 260 41.93 16.24 6.34
CA TYR A 260 40.72 16.84 5.76
C TYR A 260 40.32 16.18 4.44
N ARG A 261 41.27 15.96 3.53
CA ARG A 261 41.02 15.27 2.26
C ARG A 261 40.49 13.86 2.51
N MET A 262 41.19 13.05 3.28
CA MET A 262 40.76 11.67 3.55
C MET A 262 39.38 11.61 4.21
N ASP A 263 39.11 12.46 5.20
CA ASP A 263 37.81 12.55 5.87
C ASP A 263 36.71 12.99 4.90
N LEU A 264 36.99 13.91 3.97
CA LEU A 264 36.07 14.30 2.91
C LEU A 264 35.71 13.10 2.03
N TYR A 265 36.70 12.37 1.51
CA TYR A 265 36.49 11.20 0.65
C TYR A 265 35.70 10.10 1.36
N ASP A 266 36.12 9.71 2.58
CA ASP A 266 35.46 8.66 3.36
C ASP A 266 34.00 9.01 3.64
N LYS A 267 33.70 10.29 3.92
CA LYS A 267 32.34 10.75 4.19
C LYS A 267 31.49 10.88 2.94
N VAL A 268 32.06 11.29 1.80
CA VAL A 268 31.36 11.24 0.51
C VAL A 268 30.95 9.81 0.19
N ASP A 269 31.89 8.86 0.28
CA ASP A 269 31.64 7.43 0.02
C ASP A 269 30.59 6.84 0.98
N GLU A 270 30.57 7.30 2.24
CA GLU A 270 29.51 6.93 3.19
C GLU A 270 28.14 7.49 2.77
N LEU A 271 28.07 8.75 2.35
CA LEU A 271 26.83 9.42 1.97
C LEU A 271 26.27 8.91 0.63
N LEU A 272 27.13 8.52 -0.32
CA LEU A 272 26.74 7.92 -1.60
C LEU A 272 25.90 6.65 -1.46
N LYS A 273 26.03 5.93 -0.33
CA LYS A 273 25.18 4.77 -0.01
C LYS A 273 23.69 5.13 0.13
N TYR A 274 23.39 6.42 0.30
CA TYR A 274 22.05 6.99 0.44
C TYR A 274 21.64 7.86 -0.74
N LEU A 275 22.30 7.72 -1.91
CA LEU A 275 22.09 8.53 -3.11
C LEU A 275 20.61 8.81 -3.46
N PRO A 276 19.67 7.84 -3.41
CA PRO A 276 18.27 8.09 -3.76
C PRO A 276 17.53 9.07 -2.82
N LEU A 277 18.11 9.36 -1.66
CA LEU A 277 17.53 10.20 -0.60
C LEU A 277 18.26 11.54 -0.46
N LEU A 278 19.37 11.73 -1.17
CA LEU A 278 20.15 12.97 -1.14
C LEU A 278 19.49 14.04 -2.02
N PRO A 279 19.56 15.33 -1.65
CA PRO A 279 19.20 16.42 -2.54
C PRO A 279 20.00 16.36 -3.84
N GLU A 280 19.37 16.64 -4.97
CA GLU A 280 19.97 16.53 -6.31
C GLU A 280 21.27 17.34 -6.44
N ASN A 281 21.30 18.53 -5.85
CA ASN A 281 22.47 19.43 -5.87
C ASN A 281 23.54 19.06 -4.84
N PHE A 282 23.24 18.21 -3.86
CA PHE A 282 24.20 17.86 -2.80
C PHE A 282 25.42 17.16 -3.39
N LEU A 283 25.20 16.20 -4.28
CA LEU A 283 26.28 15.45 -4.92
C LEU A 283 27.17 16.37 -5.77
N LEU A 284 26.58 17.32 -6.49
CA LEU A 284 27.31 18.26 -7.33
C LEU A 284 28.26 19.12 -6.49
N VAL A 285 27.76 19.72 -5.41
CA VAL A 285 28.57 20.55 -4.50
C VAL A 285 29.70 19.73 -3.86
N MET A 286 29.43 18.48 -3.51
CA MET A 286 30.44 17.56 -2.97
C MET A 286 31.53 17.22 -3.99
N MET A 287 31.15 16.92 -5.24
CA MET A 287 32.10 16.64 -6.31
C MET A 287 32.96 17.85 -6.64
N ASP A 288 32.38 19.05 -6.65
CA ASP A 288 33.11 20.30 -6.87
C ASP A 288 34.12 20.56 -5.74
N LEU A 289 33.71 20.33 -4.48
CA LEU A 289 34.60 20.43 -3.32
C LEU A 289 35.75 19.42 -3.40
N MET A 290 35.49 18.16 -3.76
CA MET A 290 36.54 17.14 -3.93
C MET A 290 37.49 17.49 -5.07
N HIS A 291 36.95 17.91 -6.21
CA HIS A 291 37.75 18.33 -7.36
C HIS A 291 38.64 19.52 -7.02
N TYR A 292 38.10 20.47 -6.25
CA TYR A 292 38.85 21.61 -5.76
C TYR A 292 39.97 21.19 -4.80
N VAL A 293 39.67 20.34 -3.81
CA VAL A 293 40.65 19.82 -2.84
C VAL A 293 41.80 19.09 -3.54
N ASP A 294 41.50 18.24 -4.52
CA ASP A 294 42.51 17.55 -5.33
C ASP A 294 43.29 18.50 -6.25
N GLY A 295 42.62 19.54 -6.76
CA GLY A 295 43.19 20.53 -7.65
C GLY A 295 44.09 21.57 -6.97
N ASN A 296 43.90 21.76 -5.67
CA ASN A 296 44.55 22.78 -4.86
C ASN A 296 46.07 22.55 -4.76
N LEU A 297 46.83 23.62 -4.99
CA LEU A 297 48.29 23.63 -5.00
C LEU A 297 48.91 23.12 -3.69
N ASP A 298 48.28 23.41 -2.56
CA ASP A 298 48.75 23.00 -1.23
C ASP A 298 48.69 21.49 -1.03
N PHE A 299 47.63 20.85 -1.53
CA PHE A 299 47.46 19.39 -1.48
C PHE A 299 48.41 18.68 -2.43
N LYS A 300 48.59 19.20 -3.65
CA LYS A 300 49.51 18.64 -4.64
C LYS A 300 50.97 18.76 -4.22
N ALA A 301 51.35 19.84 -3.56
CA ALA A 301 52.71 20.00 -3.07
C ALA A 301 53.09 18.95 -2.02
N HIS A 302 52.14 18.56 -1.16
CA HIS A 302 52.34 17.46 -0.21
C HIS A 302 52.45 16.11 -0.89
N GLU A 303 51.52 15.81 -1.80
CA GLU A 303 51.51 14.55 -2.53
C GLU A 303 52.79 14.35 -3.37
N THR A 304 53.40 15.44 -3.85
CA THR A 304 54.63 15.42 -4.65
C THR A 304 55.91 15.63 -3.83
N GLY A 305 55.83 15.76 -2.50
CA GLY A 305 56.98 15.99 -1.61
C GLY A 305 57.64 17.37 -1.73
N MET A 306 56.96 18.33 -2.35
CA MET A 306 57.41 19.72 -2.53
C MET A 306 57.17 20.60 -1.29
N ASP A 307 56.68 20.05 -0.18
CA ASP A 307 56.38 20.80 1.06
C ASP A 307 57.57 21.60 1.57
N SER A 308 58.75 20.98 1.55
CA SER A 308 59.99 21.64 1.98
C SER A 308 60.35 22.82 1.08
N VAL A 309 59.96 22.77 -0.20
CA VAL A 309 60.15 23.86 -1.16
C VAL A 309 59.15 24.98 -0.86
N MET A 310 57.88 24.67 -0.57
CA MET A 310 56.88 25.70 -0.23
C MET A 310 57.13 26.36 1.13
N LYS A 311 57.60 25.59 2.12
CA LYS A 311 58.01 26.10 3.45
C LYS A 311 59.23 27.04 3.38
N ASN A 312 60.12 26.81 2.42
CA ASN A 312 61.39 27.54 2.26
C ASN A 312 61.40 28.50 1.05
N ALA A 313 60.33 28.55 0.26
CA ALA A 313 60.21 29.47 -0.86
C ALA A 313 60.14 30.88 -0.30
N LYS A 314 61.23 31.65 -0.45
CA LYS A 314 61.11 33.11 -0.36
C LYS A 314 60.26 33.57 -1.54
N PRO A 315 59.43 34.62 -1.38
CA PRO A 315 58.75 35.24 -2.51
C PRO A 315 59.80 35.78 -3.49
N ALA A 316 60.18 34.97 -4.46
CA ALA A 316 61.12 35.33 -5.50
C ALA A 316 60.30 35.78 -6.71
N ASN A 317 60.47 37.06 -7.07
CA ASN A 317 59.95 37.69 -8.29
C ASN A 317 58.42 37.65 -8.45
N GLY A 318 57.71 38.53 -7.75
CA GLY A 318 56.34 38.93 -8.10
C GLY A 318 55.22 37.92 -7.87
N PHE A 319 55.52 36.72 -7.35
CA PHE A 319 54.52 35.79 -6.85
C PHE A 319 54.16 36.15 -5.40
N ASP A 320 52.98 36.73 -5.20
CA ASP A 320 52.44 37.02 -3.87
C ASP A 320 51.84 35.74 -3.28
N GLN A 321 52.65 35.03 -2.51
CA GLN A 321 52.28 33.78 -1.83
C GLN A 321 51.09 33.99 -0.87
N VAL A 322 50.99 35.16 -0.23
CA VAL A 322 49.88 35.50 0.66
C VAL A 322 48.59 35.63 -0.15
N ALA A 323 48.63 36.36 -1.27
CA ALA A 323 47.46 36.48 -2.16
C ALA A 323 47.02 35.13 -2.73
N ALA A 324 47.96 34.24 -3.07
CA ALA A 324 47.67 32.90 -3.58
C ALA A 324 46.97 32.03 -2.51
N ILE A 325 47.49 32.01 -1.27
CA ILE A 325 46.87 31.27 -0.16
C ILE A 325 45.47 31.82 0.13
N LYS A 326 45.31 33.15 0.21
CA LYS A 326 44.01 33.79 0.46
C LYS A 326 42.99 33.44 -0.62
N THR A 327 43.40 33.46 -1.89
CA THR A 327 42.55 33.04 -3.01
C THR A 327 42.14 31.57 -2.86
N GLY A 328 43.09 30.70 -2.49
CA GLY A 328 42.82 29.29 -2.24
C GLY A 328 41.85 29.03 -1.08
N LEU A 329 42.02 29.73 0.03
CA LEU A 329 41.11 29.63 1.18
C LEU A 329 39.73 30.19 0.85
N LYS A 330 39.64 31.27 0.07
CA LYS A 330 38.38 31.86 -0.35
C LYS A 330 37.56 30.89 -1.21
N CYS A 331 38.18 30.32 -2.25
CA CYS A 331 37.49 29.37 -3.12
C CYS A 331 37.04 28.12 -2.33
N TRP A 332 37.85 27.62 -1.40
CA TRP A 332 37.43 26.52 -0.52
C TRP A 332 36.22 26.89 0.34
N ALA A 333 36.27 28.06 0.98
CA ALA A 333 35.21 28.58 1.82
C ALA A 333 33.89 28.71 1.06
N GLU A 334 33.91 29.20 -0.19
CA GLU A 334 32.72 29.33 -1.03
C GLU A 334 32.02 27.98 -1.31
N HIS A 335 32.77 26.88 -1.48
CA HIS A 335 32.21 25.54 -1.62
C HIS A 335 31.60 25.01 -0.30
N LEU A 336 32.19 25.35 0.84
CA LEU A 336 31.62 25.02 2.15
C LEU A 336 30.35 25.84 2.44
N LEU A 337 30.31 27.12 2.04
CA LEU A 337 29.12 27.95 2.15
C LEU A 337 27.97 27.43 1.28
N ALA A 338 28.26 26.86 0.11
CA ALA A 338 27.27 26.20 -0.73
C ALA A 338 26.59 25.01 -0.05
N LEU A 339 27.25 24.38 0.94
CA LEU A 339 26.64 23.29 1.72
C LEU A 339 25.58 23.78 2.72
N ARG A 340 25.51 25.09 3.00
CA ARG A 340 24.56 25.69 3.95
C ARG A 340 23.11 25.42 3.57
N SER A 341 22.76 25.39 2.29
CA SER A 341 21.38 25.15 1.84
C SER A 341 20.87 23.76 2.26
N PHE A 342 21.76 22.76 2.29
CA PHE A 342 21.40 21.38 2.62
C PHE A 342 21.14 21.14 4.11
N ILE A 343 21.52 22.08 4.99
CA ILE A 343 21.16 22.08 6.41
C ILE A 343 19.64 22.22 6.62
N TYR A 344 18.92 22.75 5.61
CA TYR A 344 17.48 23.03 5.68
C TYR A 344 16.62 22.21 4.71
N GLU A 345 17.22 21.53 3.73
CA GLU A 345 16.48 20.76 2.70
C GLU A 345 16.14 19.32 3.12
N ILE A 346 16.87 18.79 4.11
CA ILE A 346 16.72 17.42 4.65
C ILE A 346 16.10 17.49 6.02
#